data_AF-A0AA43TNQ6-F1
#
_entry.id   AF-A0AA43TNQ6-F1
#
_cell.length_a   1.000
_cell.length_b   1.000
_cell.length_c   1.000
_cell.angle_alpha   90.00
_cell.angle_beta   90.00
_cell.angle_gamma   90.00
#
_symmetry.space_group_name_H-M   'P 1'
#
loop_
_entity.id
_entity.type
_entity.pdbx_description
1 polymer ?
#
loop_
_entity_poly.entity_id
_entity_poly.type
_entity_poly.pdbx_seq_one_letter_code
_entity_poly.pdbx_strand_id
1 'polypeptide(L)'
;MIGSQPMELAAHHGQGAPGFCASIPTSFSSIEEARNSLAYNASQCTIILESPDKYSERAPYLQMLTKWGSAVDAFESQNSLSARSIQAIRLLQVNQRFIEMSFAVPPTSITHRETDWDLHLEDCKEIVSLASEALQTSPDALDGVQQRPSFCFDGVLVGPLFAVGHKCRDPFVRREAARLLKKYPRQEGIWDSVLAGRVVDKLISLEEQGLGTVEKSQDVPDCARLNEVQVTFDIEGRLGTIWYKRRLGSPLTGTLIRQFKDHIKW
;
A
#
# COMPACT_ATOMS: atom_id res chain seq x y z
N MET A 1 29.71 6.52 12.48
CA MET A 1 29.79 7.97 12.22
C MET A 1 30.06 8.17 10.73
N ILE A 2 28.99 8.32 9.96
CA ILE A 2 28.98 8.96 8.64
C ILE A 2 27.68 9.77 8.67
N GLY A 3 27.82 11.09 8.64
CA GLY A 3 26.71 12.03 8.83
C GLY A 3 25.86 12.12 7.57
N SER A 4 24.57 11.90 7.72
CA SER A 4 23.57 12.14 6.68
C SER A 4 23.21 13.62 6.72
N GLN A 5 23.68 14.40 5.74
CA GLN A 5 23.07 15.71 5.45
C GLN A 5 21.66 15.47 4.90
N PRO A 6 20.63 16.21 5.36
CA PRO A 6 19.32 16.19 4.73
C PRO A 6 19.45 16.78 3.33
N MET A 7 18.96 16.04 2.33
CA MET A 7 18.80 16.55 0.98
C MET A 7 17.66 17.57 1.01
N GLU A 8 18.02 18.85 0.94
CA GLU A 8 17.09 19.98 0.91
C GLU A 8 16.32 19.93 -0.42
N LEU A 9 15.11 19.33 -0.39
CA LEU A 9 14.16 19.40 -1.50
C LEU A 9 13.68 20.84 -1.59
N ALA A 10 14.16 21.56 -2.61
CA ALA A 10 13.76 22.92 -2.93
C ALA A 10 12.23 23.00 -3.09
N ALA A 11 11.56 23.53 -2.07
CA ALA A 11 10.16 23.89 -2.12
C ALA A 11 9.98 25.14 -2.98
N HIS A 12 9.95 24.96 -4.31
CA HIS A 12 9.39 25.99 -5.18
C HIS A 12 7.86 25.92 -5.09
N HIS A 13 7.32 26.70 -4.15
CA HIS A 13 5.89 26.97 -4.03
C HIS A 13 5.38 27.80 -5.21
N GLY A 14 4.82 27.11 -6.21
CA GLY A 14 3.92 27.71 -7.18
C GLY A 14 2.48 27.63 -6.68
N GLN A 15 2.04 28.59 -5.86
CA GLN A 15 0.61 28.83 -5.67
C GLN A 15 0.03 29.26 -7.02
N GLY A 16 -0.80 28.41 -7.64
CA GLY A 16 -1.54 28.75 -8.86
C GLY A 16 -1.33 27.85 -10.09
N ALA A 17 -0.56 26.77 -10.00
CA ALA A 17 -0.57 25.75 -11.05
C ALA A 17 -1.78 24.79 -10.89
N PRO A 18 -2.48 24.39 -11.98
CA PRO A 18 -3.58 23.44 -11.88
C PRO A 18 -3.14 22.14 -11.19
N GLY A 19 -3.91 21.71 -10.18
CA GLY A 19 -3.59 20.52 -9.37
C GLY A 19 -2.75 20.77 -8.13
N PHE A 20 -2.28 21.99 -7.85
CA PHE A 20 -1.60 22.36 -6.60
C PHE A 20 -2.50 23.24 -5.72
N CYS A 21 -3.68 22.73 -5.35
CA CYS A 21 -4.65 23.48 -4.55
C CYS A 21 -5.06 22.72 -3.30
N ALA A 22 -5.16 23.44 -2.18
CA ALA A 22 -5.69 22.90 -0.92
C ALA A 22 -7.20 22.62 -0.97
N SER A 23 -7.93 23.20 -1.93
CA SER A 23 -9.36 22.96 -2.11
C SER A 23 -9.57 21.89 -3.18
N ILE A 24 -10.19 20.78 -2.77
CA ILE A 24 -10.67 19.75 -3.69
C ILE A 24 -11.91 20.28 -4.44
N PRO A 25 -11.94 20.26 -5.79
CA PRO A 25 -13.10 20.68 -6.57
C PRO A 25 -14.25 19.67 -6.43
N THR A 26 -15.45 20.01 -6.91
CA THR A 26 -16.57 19.05 -6.99
C THR A 26 -16.36 18.00 -8.08
N SER A 27 -15.60 18.32 -9.12
CA SER A 27 -15.12 17.41 -10.16
C SER A 27 -13.82 17.96 -10.73
N PHE A 28 -12.87 17.09 -11.06
CA PHE A 28 -11.63 17.50 -11.71
C PHE A 28 -11.86 17.86 -13.18
N SER A 29 -11.04 18.75 -13.74
CA SER A 29 -11.06 19.09 -15.17
C SER A 29 -10.28 18.09 -16.03
N SER A 30 -9.34 17.36 -15.42
CA SER A 30 -8.52 16.35 -16.09
C SER A 30 -7.92 15.33 -15.11
N ILE A 31 -7.50 14.18 -15.65
CA ILE A 31 -6.76 13.16 -14.89
C ILE A 31 -5.43 13.72 -14.37
N GLU A 32 -4.78 14.62 -15.13
CA GLU A 32 -3.54 15.26 -14.71
C GLU A 32 -3.75 16.15 -13.49
N GLU A 33 -4.83 16.92 -13.45
CA GLU A 33 -5.19 17.73 -12.28
C GLU A 33 -5.43 16.85 -11.04
N ALA A 34 -6.21 15.76 -11.20
CA ALA A 34 -6.46 14.81 -10.12
C ALA A 34 -5.16 14.19 -9.59
N ARG A 35 -4.27 13.75 -10.49
CA ARG A 35 -2.95 13.19 -10.15
C ARG A 35 -2.09 14.18 -9.38
N ASN A 36 -1.97 15.41 -9.89
CA ASN A 36 -1.13 16.44 -9.26
C ASN A 36 -1.68 16.80 -7.87
N SER A 37 -3.01 16.86 -7.72
CA SER A 37 -3.68 17.07 -6.44
C SER A 37 -3.39 15.95 -5.44
N LEU A 38 -3.49 14.68 -5.87
CA LEU A 38 -3.20 13.54 -5.00
C LEU A 38 -1.72 13.50 -4.60
N ALA A 39 -0.79 13.78 -5.52
CA ALA A 39 0.64 13.80 -5.25
C ALA A 39 1.01 14.88 -4.21
N TYR A 40 0.44 16.09 -4.34
CA TYR A 40 0.59 17.13 -3.34
C TYR A 40 0.06 16.67 -1.97
N ASN A 41 -1.14 16.09 -1.94
CA ASN A 41 -1.74 15.59 -0.71
C ASN A 41 -0.95 14.43 -0.08
N ALA A 42 -0.36 13.54 -0.89
CA ALA A 42 0.47 12.44 -0.41
C ALA A 42 1.72 12.94 0.34
N SER A 43 2.35 14.02 -0.14
CA SER A 43 3.49 14.64 0.57
C SER A 43 3.11 15.21 1.94
N GLN A 44 1.90 15.77 2.07
CA GLN A 44 1.36 16.21 3.37
C GLN A 44 1.09 15.02 4.30
N CYS A 45 0.70 13.87 3.72
CA CYS A 45 0.45 12.64 4.47
C CYS A 45 1.71 12.17 5.21
N THR A 46 2.85 12.12 4.53
CA THR A 46 4.14 11.74 5.14
C THR A 46 4.46 12.64 6.34
N ILE A 47 4.31 13.95 6.18
CA ILE A 47 4.58 14.94 7.24
C ILE A 47 3.66 14.71 8.46
N ILE A 48 2.37 14.44 8.24
CA ILE A 48 1.40 14.21 9.33
C ILE A 48 1.66 12.87 10.05
N LEU A 49 2.05 11.81 9.32
CA LEU A 49 2.35 10.52 9.92
C LEU A 49 3.63 10.54 10.76
N GLU A 50 4.63 11.30 10.34
CA GLU A 50 5.94 11.38 11.01
C GLU A 50 5.96 12.36 12.19
N SER A 51 4.93 13.21 12.34
CA SER A 51 4.88 14.27 13.35
C SER A 51 3.79 14.01 14.40
N PRO A 52 4.13 13.55 15.62
CA PRO A 52 3.14 13.33 16.69
C PRO A 52 2.27 14.56 17.01
N ASP A 53 2.86 15.76 16.92
CA ASP A 53 2.17 17.03 17.19
C ASP A 53 1.08 17.36 16.17
N LYS A 54 1.07 16.67 15.01
CA LYS A 54 0.09 16.85 13.94
C LYS A 54 -1.04 15.83 13.96
N TYR A 55 -1.18 15.05 15.04
CA TYR A 55 -2.23 14.02 15.14
C TYR A 55 -3.65 14.58 14.90
N SER A 56 -3.92 15.81 15.34
CA SER A 56 -5.20 16.51 15.12
C SER A 56 -5.50 16.80 13.64
N GLU A 57 -4.48 16.84 12.78
CA GLU A 57 -4.62 17.10 11.33
C GLU A 57 -5.08 15.86 10.55
N ARG A 58 -5.07 14.67 11.17
CA ARG A 58 -5.46 13.41 10.52
C ARG A 58 -6.90 13.37 10.05
N ALA A 59 -7.83 13.75 10.93
CA ALA A 59 -9.25 13.70 10.59
C ALA A 59 -9.62 14.71 9.47
N PRO A 60 -9.15 15.98 9.52
CA PRO A 60 -9.29 16.91 8.39
C PRO A 60 -8.68 16.37 7.09
N TYR A 61 -7.51 15.74 7.16
CA TYR A 61 -6.84 15.16 6.00
C TYR A 61 -7.62 13.99 5.38
N LEU A 62 -8.15 13.08 6.20
CA LEU A 62 -9.02 11.99 5.75
C LEU A 62 -10.29 12.52 5.08
N GLN A 63 -10.93 13.56 5.64
CA GLN A 63 -12.10 14.19 5.00
C GLN A 63 -11.77 14.80 3.64
N MET A 64 -10.58 15.40 3.51
CA MET A 64 -10.11 15.92 2.23
C MET A 64 -9.87 14.79 1.22
N LEU A 65 -9.28 13.66 1.62
CA LEU A 65 -9.10 12.50 0.74
C LEU A 65 -10.43 11.89 0.28
N THR A 66 -11.41 11.77 1.18
CA THR A 66 -12.75 11.30 0.81
C THR A 66 -13.39 12.23 -0.24
N LYS A 67 -13.27 13.55 -0.06
CA LYS A 67 -13.72 14.53 -1.06
C LYS A 67 -12.98 14.37 -2.39
N TRP A 68 -11.67 14.10 -2.35
CA TRP A 68 -10.85 13.88 -3.54
C TRP A 68 -11.37 12.68 -4.34
N GLY A 69 -11.71 11.57 -3.66
CA GLY A 69 -12.32 10.40 -4.31
C GLY A 69 -13.65 10.73 -4.98
N SER A 70 -14.55 11.42 -4.28
CA SER A 70 -15.83 11.84 -4.86
C SER A 70 -15.67 12.74 -6.09
N ALA A 71 -14.65 13.59 -6.13
CA ALA A 71 -14.35 14.45 -7.28
C ALA A 71 -13.82 13.66 -8.48
N VAL A 72 -13.06 12.58 -8.25
CA VAL A 72 -12.66 11.64 -9.31
C VAL A 72 -13.86 10.86 -9.84
N ASP A 73 -14.73 10.36 -8.97
CA ASP A 73 -15.94 9.64 -9.38
C ASP A 73 -16.87 10.55 -10.21
N ALA A 74 -17.00 11.82 -9.81
CA ALA A 74 -17.73 12.82 -10.57
C ALA A 74 -17.10 13.06 -11.95
N PHE A 75 -15.77 13.16 -12.04
CA PHE A 75 -15.08 13.29 -13.32
C PHE A 75 -15.30 12.06 -14.22
N GLU A 76 -15.18 10.85 -13.67
CA GLU A 76 -15.39 9.60 -14.42
C GLU A 76 -16.82 9.49 -14.97
N SER A 77 -17.83 9.83 -14.17
CA SER A 77 -19.24 9.77 -14.61
C SER A 77 -19.62 10.81 -15.66
N GLN A 78 -18.91 11.94 -15.72
CA GLN A 78 -19.21 13.05 -16.64
C GLN A 78 -18.49 12.92 -17.99
N ASN A 79 -17.51 12.03 -18.11
CA ASN A 79 -16.63 11.95 -19.27
C ASN A 79 -16.69 10.56 -19.92
N SER A 80 -16.70 10.53 -21.25
CA SER A 80 -16.45 9.29 -22.00
C SER A 80 -14.95 9.02 -22.04
N LEU A 81 -14.51 7.96 -21.36
CA LEU A 81 -13.10 7.70 -21.13
C LEU A 81 -12.56 6.55 -22.00
N SER A 82 -11.30 6.69 -22.40
CA SER A 82 -10.55 5.58 -23.03
C SER A 82 -10.16 4.52 -21.99
N ALA A 83 -9.84 3.31 -22.45
CA ALA A 83 -9.29 2.26 -21.59
C ALA A 83 -8.05 2.73 -20.80
N ARG A 84 -7.15 3.49 -21.45
CA ARG A 84 -5.97 4.08 -20.82
C ARG A 84 -6.32 5.10 -19.73
N SER A 85 -7.37 5.88 -19.96
CA SER A 85 -7.88 6.87 -19.00
C SER A 85 -8.49 6.17 -17.78
N ILE A 86 -9.27 5.11 -17.98
CA ILE A 86 -9.84 4.28 -16.91
C ILE A 86 -8.71 3.65 -16.10
N GLN A 87 -7.71 3.06 -16.76
CA GLN A 87 -6.54 2.51 -16.08
C GLN A 87 -5.87 3.56 -15.18
N ALA A 88 -5.64 4.78 -15.70
CA ALA A 88 -5.03 5.84 -14.92
C ALA A 88 -5.88 6.23 -13.70
N ILE A 89 -7.20 6.31 -13.85
CA ILE A 89 -8.12 6.60 -12.73
C ILE A 89 -8.05 5.52 -11.66
N ARG A 90 -8.11 4.24 -12.05
CA ARG A 90 -8.01 3.11 -11.11
C ARG A 90 -6.70 3.13 -10.32
N LEU A 91 -5.58 3.45 -10.99
CA LEU A 91 -4.28 3.61 -10.31
C LEU A 91 -4.31 4.73 -9.26
N LEU A 92 -4.96 5.86 -9.56
CA LEU A 92 -5.11 6.95 -8.60
C LEU A 92 -6.03 6.54 -7.42
N GLN A 93 -7.12 5.83 -7.68
CA GLN A 93 -8.02 5.33 -6.64
C GLN A 93 -7.31 4.31 -5.73
N VAL A 94 -6.48 3.40 -6.28
CA VAL A 94 -5.64 2.50 -5.46
C VAL A 94 -4.77 3.30 -4.49
N ASN A 95 -4.10 4.35 -4.99
CA ASN A 95 -3.22 5.18 -4.16
C ASN A 95 -4.01 5.94 -3.08
N GLN A 96 -5.17 6.53 -3.44
CA GLN A 96 -6.06 7.16 -2.46
C GLN A 96 -6.45 6.20 -1.33
N ARG A 97 -6.98 5.01 -1.67
CA ARG A 97 -7.40 4.01 -0.68
C ARG A 97 -6.26 3.55 0.21
N PHE A 98 -5.07 3.40 -0.37
CA PHE A 98 -3.88 3.06 0.40
C PHE A 98 -3.49 4.14 1.40
N ILE A 99 -3.56 5.42 1.02
CA ILE A 99 -3.30 6.53 1.94
C ILE A 99 -4.36 6.57 3.05
N GLU A 100 -5.64 6.43 2.71
CA GLU A 100 -6.74 6.38 3.71
C GLU A 100 -6.52 5.25 4.72
N MET A 101 -6.25 4.04 4.23
CA MET A 101 -5.97 2.86 5.06
C MET A 101 -4.74 3.06 5.96
N SER A 102 -3.69 3.72 5.44
CA SER A 102 -2.47 4.02 6.22
C SER A 102 -2.69 5.03 7.35
N PHE A 103 -3.70 5.90 7.22
CA PHE A 103 -4.06 6.91 8.22
C PHE A 103 -5.05 6.41 9.27
N ALA A 104 -5.90 5.46 8.90
CA ALA A 104 -6.93 4.92 9.78
C ALA A 104 -6.34 4.12 10.95
N VAL A 105 -5.10 3.62 10.80
CA VAL A 105 -4.37 2.95 11.89
C VAL A 105 -3.52 3.97 12.67
N PRO A 106 -3.75 4.17 13.99
CA PRO A 106 -2.92 5.04 14.81
C PRO A 106 -1.47 4.54 14.81
N PRO A 107 -0.46 5.41 14.62
CA PRO A 107 0.94 5.04 14.66
C PRO A 107 1.24 4.55 16.07
N THR A 108 1.47 3.24 16.16
CA THR A 108 2.20 2.62 17.26
C THR A 108 1.74 3.06 18.65
N SER A 109 0.52 2.69 19.04
CA SER A 109 0.28 2.39 20.45
C SER A 109 0.85 1.00 20.75
N ILE A 110 1.49 0.83 21.91
CA ILE A 110 1.95 -0.46 22.46
C ILE A 110 0.82 -1.52 22.48
N THR A 111 -0.44 -1.07 22.40
CA THR A 111 -1.65 -1.90 22.37
C THR A 111 -2.11 -2.34 20.99
N HIS A 112 -1.52 -1.87 19.88
CA HIS A 112 -2.01 -2.21 18.54
C HIS A 112 -1.78 -3.69 18.24
N ARG A 113 -2.86 -4.42 17.95
CA ARG A 113 -2.78 -5.81 17.52
C ARG A 113 -2.78 -5.85 16.01
N GLU A 114 -2.04 -6.80 15.44
CA GLU A 114 -2.06 -6.99 13.99
C GLU A 114 -3.44 -7.47 13.50
N THR A 115 -4.33 -7.90 14.40
CA THR A 115 -5.73 -8.20 14.10
C THR A 115 -6.60 -6.96 13.89
N ASP A 116 -6.18 -5.78 14.35
CA ASP A 116 -6.99 -4.56 14.23
C ASP A 116 -7.13 -4.13 12.76
N TRP A 117 -6.22 -4.61 11.88
CA TRP A 117 -6.33 -4.50 10.42
C TRP A 117 -7.56 -5.18 9.82
N ASP A 118 -8.23 -6.08 10.55
CA ASP A 118 -9.50 -6.69 10.09
C ASP A 118 -10.61 -5.64 9.90
N LEU A 119 -10.54 -4.50 10.59
CA LEU A 119 -11.45 -3.37 10.39
C LEU A 119 -11.37 -2.78 8.98
N HIS A 120 -10.26 -3.05 8.27
CA HIS A 120 -9.96 -2.55 6.92
C HIS A 120 -10.09 -3.62 5.84
N LEU A 121 -10.84 -4.70 6.10
CA LEU A 121 -11.04 -5.77 5.12
C LEU A 121 -11.68 -5.24 3.82
N GLU A 122 -12.69 -4.39 3.92
CA GLU A 122 -13.36 -3.83 2.74
C GLU A 122 -12.44 -2.89 1.95
N ASP A 123 -11.63 -2.08 2.63
CA ASP A 123 -10.60 -1.25 1.99
C ASP A 123 -9.58 -2.13 1.23
N CYS A 124 -9.14 -3.24 1.85
CA CYS A 124 -8.22 -4.18 1.23
C CYS A 124 -8.81 -4.84 -0.03
N LYS A 125 -10.09 -5.25 0.02
CA LYS A 125 -10.81 -5.80 -1.13
C LYS A 125 -10.91 -4.78 -2.26
N GLU A 126 -11.23 -3.54 -1.93
CA GLU A 126 -11.36 -2.48 -2.91
C GLU A 126 -10.02 -2.17 -3.59
N ILE A 127 -8.93 -2.04 -2.82
CA ILE A 127 -7.56 -1.88 -3.35
C ILE A 127 -7.21 -3.00 -4.33
N VAL A 128 -7.46 -4.26 -3.95
CA VAL A 128 -7.17 -5.41 -4.81
C VAL A 128 -8.03 -5.42 -6.07
N SER A 129 -9.31 -5.07 -5.96
CA SER A 129 -10.23 -4.98 -7.09
C SER A 129 -9.80 -3.90 -8.09
N LEU A 130 -9.55 -2.68 -7.61
CA LEU A 130 -9.10 -1.54 -8.43
C LEU A 130 -7.75 -1.84 -9.10
N ALA A 131 -6.82 -2.45 -8.36
CA ALA A 131 -5.53 -2.87 -8.90
C ALA A 131 -5.68 -3.94 -9.98
N SER A 132 -6.55 -4.93 -9.77
CA SER A 132 -6.84 -5.97 -10.75
C SER A 132 -7.42 -5.37 -12.04
N GLU A 133 -8.37 -4.43 -11.93
CA GLU A 133 -8.93 -3.73 -13.08
C GLU A 133 -7.87 -2.91 -13.82
N ALA A 134 -7.06 -2.11 -13.11
CA ALA A 134 -5.99 -1.32 -13.70
C ALA A 134 -4.96 -2.19 -14.46
N LEU A 135 -4.64 -3.36 -13.93
CA LEU A 135 -3.68 -4.29 -14.54
C LEU A 135 -4.28 -5.02 -15.75
N GLN A 136 -5.57 -5.32 -15.74
CA GLN A 136 -6.27 -5.98 -16.86
C GLN A 136 -6.53 -5.02 -18.04
N THR A 137 -6.75 -3.75 -17.76
CA THR A 137 -6.97 -2.71 -18.79
C THR A 137 -5.65 -2.20 -19.40
N SER A 138 -4.50 -2.78 -19.01
CA SER A 138 -3.18 -2.40 -19.56
C SER A 138 -3.03 -2.81 -21.03
N PRO A 139 -2.53 -1.94 -21.93
CA PRO A 139 -2.24 -2.30 -23.31
C PRO A 139 -1.33 -3.54 -23.43
N ASP A 140 -0.33 -3.66 -22.54
CA ASP A 140 0.60 -4.80 -22.49
C ASP A 140 -0.12 -6.13 -22.15
N ALA A 141 -1.26 -6.07 -21.45
CA ALA A 141 -2.07 -7.25 -21.15
C ALA A 141 -2.93 -7.70 -22.36
N LEU A 142 -3.24 -6.77 -23.28
CA LEU A 142 -4.07 -7.02 -24.46
C LEU A 142 -3.25 -7.56 -25.63
N ASP A 143 -1.97 -7.18 -25.75
CA ASP A 143 -1.12 -7.57 -26.88
C ASP A 143 -0.38 -8.91 -26.69
N GLY A 144 -0.54 -9.58 -25.54
CA GLY A 144 0.05 -10.91 -25.28
C GLY A 144 1.59 -10.97 -25.32
N VAL A 145 2.26 -9.82 -25.41
CA VAL A 145 3.72 -9.71 -25.44
C VAL A 145 4.27 -9.99 -24.04
N GLN A 146 5.35 -10.77 -23.97
CA GLN A 146 6.08 -11.04 -22.72
C GLN A 146 6.32 -9.72 -21.95
N GLN A 147 5.75 -9.67 -20.75
CA GLN A 147 5.73 -8.53 -19.84
C GLN A 147 7.17 -8.08 -19.55
N ARG A 148 7.68 -7.12 -20.33
CA ARG A 148 8.88 -6.37 -19.94
C ARG A 148 8.48 -5.48 -18.76
N PRO A 149 9.35 -5.29 -17.75
CA PRO A 149 9.05 -4.40 -16.64
C PRO A 149 8.70 -3.02 -17.18
N SER A 150 7.44 -2.59 -17.01
CA SER A 150 7.05 -1.22 -17.31
C SER A 150 7.57 -0.32 -16.19
N PHE A 151 8.35 0.69 -16.54
CA PHE A 151 8.74 1.73 -15.59
C PHE A 151 7.53 2.66 -15.41
N CYS A 152 6.93 2.63 -14.24
CA CYS A 152 5.78 3.45 -13.88
C CYS A 152 6.13 4.33 -12.68
N PHE A 153 5.30 5.36 -12.45
CA PHE A 153 5.44 6.27 -11.31
C PHE A 153 5.55 5.49 -9.98
N ASP A 154 6.44 5.94 -9.10
CA ASP A 154 6.84 5.21 -7.88
C ASP A 154 5.65 4.92 -6.95
N GLY A 155 5.55 3.66 -6.49
CA GLY A 155 4.74 3.24 -5.35
C GLY A 155 3.22 3.18 -5.55
N VAL A 156 2.71 3.28 -6.78
CA VAL A 156 1.25 3.38 -7.03
C VAL A 156 0.53 2.03 -6.93
N LEU A 157 1.21 0.91 -7.17
CA LEU A 157 0.61 -0.43 -7.06
C LEU A 157 1.39 -1.36 -6.15
N VAL A 158 2.72 -1.36 -6.22
CA VAL A 158 3.51 -2.37 -5.51
C VAL A 158 3.40 -2.17 -4.00
N GLY A 159 3.53 -0.93 -3.52
CA GLY A 159 3.36 -0.58 -2.11
C GLY A 159 1.97 -0.96 -1.57
N PRO A 160 0.87 -0.49 -2.18
CA PRO A 160 -0.49 -0.85 -1.78
C PRO A 160 -0.76 -2.35 -1.73
N LEU A 161 -0.41 -3.09 -2.80
CA LEU A 161 -0.63 -4.54 -2.86
C LEU A 161 0.26 -5.29 -1.85
N PHE A 162 1.49 -4.85 -1.64
CA PHE A 162 2.36 -5.39 -0.61
C PHE A 162 1.72 -5.22 0.77
N ALA A 163 1.28 -4.00 1.09
CA ALA A 163 0.61 -3.68 2.35
C ALA A 163 -0.62 -4.56 2.59
N VAL A 164 -1.51 -4.69 1.58
CA VAL A 164 -2.67 -5.60 1.67
C VAL A 164 -2.22 -7.03 1.93
N GLY A 165 -1.23 -7.53 1.18
CA GLY A 165 -0.74 -8.90 1.29
C GLY A 165 -0.22 -9.28 2.68
N HIS A 166 0.42 -8.35 3.38
CA HIS A 166 0.99 -8.63 4.70
C HIS A 166 0.11 -8.15 5.88
N LYS A 167 -0.71 -7.10 5.72
CA LYS A 167 -1.60 -6.58 6.77
C LYS A 167 -2.96 -7.26 6.82
N CYS A 168 -3.57 -7.55 5.67
CA CYS A 168 -4.87 -8.24 5.64
C CYS A 168 -4.71 -9.70 6.08
N ARG A 169 -5.58 -10.17 6.98
CA ARG A 169 -5.62 -11.58 7.41
C ARG A 169 -6.52 -12.46 6.55
N ASP A 170 -7.42 -11.87 5.76
CA ASP A 170 -8.33 -12.64 4.92
C ASP A 170 -7.52 -13.45 3.90
N PRO A 171 -7.66 -14.79 3.90
CA PRO A 171 -6.77 -15.65 3.13
C PRO A 171 -6.90 -15.43 1.63
N PHE A 172 -8.07 -15.04 1.13
CA PHE A 172 -8.32 -14.86 -0.30
C PHE A 172 -7.76 -13.52 -0.78
N VAL A 173 -8.09 -12.44 -0.07
CA VAL A 173 -7.67 -11.07 -0.44
C VAL A 173 -6.15 -10.95 -0.44
N ARG A 174 -5.48 -11.46 0.61
CA ARG A 174 -4.03 -11.33 0.73
C ARG A 174 -3.26 -12.17 -0.30
N ARG A 175 -3.76 -13.37 -0.63
CA ARG A 175 -3.19 -14.22 -1.68
C ARG A 175 -3.41 -13.62 -3.07
N GLU A 176 -4.56 -13.00 -3.28
CA GLU A 176 -4.85 -12.30 -4.55
C GLU A 176 -3.90 -11.11 -4.76
N ALA A 177 -3.62 -10.33 -3.72
CA ALA A 177 -2.63 -9.27 -3.79
C ALA A 177 -1.23 -9.80 -4.18
N ALA A 178 -0.79 -10.89 -3.53
CA ALA A 178 0.46 -11.57 -3.89
C ALA A 178 0.46 -12.08 -5.34
N ARG A 179 -0.68 -12.62 -5.80
CA ARG A 179 -0.86 -13.12 -7.16
C ARG A 179 -0.74 -11.99 -8.19
N LEU A 180 -1.38 -10.84 -7.95
CA LEU A 180 -1.30 -9.67 -8.84
C LEU A 180 0.14 -9.16 -8.97
N LEU A 181 0.85 -9.01 -7.85
CA LEU A 181 2.25 -8.60 -7.80
C LEU A 181 3.17 -9.48 -8.66
N LYS A 182 2.96 -10.80 -8.61
CA LYS A 182 3.73 -11.79 -9.38
C LYS A 182 3.29 -11.92 -10.84
N LYS A 183 1.99 -11.78 -11.12
CA LYS A 183 1.43 -11.98 -12.47
C LYS A 183 1.76 -10.82 -13.42
N TYR A 184 1.89 -9.61 -12.89
CA TYR A 184 2.16 -8.41 -13.68
C TYR A 184 3.49 -7.78 -13.24
N PRO A 185 4.64 -8.31 -13.71
CA PRO A 185 5.97 -7.82 -13.34
C PRO A 185 6.17 -6.34 -13.64
N ARG A 186 6.63 -5.57 -12.65
CA ARG A 186 6.93 -4.14 -12.79
C ARG A 186 7.97 -3.68 -11.78
N GLN A 187 8.63 -2.57 -12.13
CA GLN A 187 9.56 -1.85 -11.27
C GLN A 187 8.97 -0.47 -10.94
N GLU A 188 8.79 -0.19 -9.65
CA GLU A 188 8.31 1.10 -9.14
C GLU A 188 9.34 1.67 -8.15
N GLY A 189 10.26 2.49 -8.65
CA GLY A 189 11.39 2.99 -7.86
C GLY A 189 12.26 1.85 -7.36
N ILE A 190 12.37 1.70 -6.03
CA ILE A 190 13.10 0.60 -5.37
C ILE A 190 12.32 -0.72 -5.32
N TRP A 191 11.04 -0.72 -5.72
CA TRP A 191 10.18 -1.89 -5.63
C TRP A 191 10.21 -2.75 -6.89
N ASP A 192 10.61 -4.01 -6.73
CA ASP A 192 10.35 -5.08 -7.71
C ASP A 192 9.06 -5.81 -7.29
N SER A 193 8.05 -5.82 -8.17
CA SER A 193 6.74 -6.39 -7.84
C SER A 193 6.78 -7.90 -7.62
N VAL A 194 7.58 -8.62 -8.39
CA VAL A 194 7.67 -10.08 -8.28
C VAL A 194 8.32 -10.46 -6.96
N LEU A 195 9.39 -9.75 -6.60
CA LEU A 195 10.08 -9.92 -5.33
C LEU A 195 9.16 -9.57 -4.14
N ALA A 196 8.43 -8.45 -4.23
CA ALA A 196 7.43 -8.07 -3.24
C ALA A 196 6.37 -9.16 -3.06
N GLY A 197 5.86 -9.72 -4.16
CA GLY A 197 4.88 -10.82 -4.11
C GLY A 197 5.44 -12.11 -3.48
N ARG A 198 6.70 -12.46 -3.75
CA ARG A 198 7.37 -13.60 -3.10
C ARG A 198 7.57 -13.38 -1.60
N VAL A 199 7.90 -12.15 -1.20
CA VAL A 199 7.97 -11.80 0.22
C VAL A 199 6.60 -11.95 0.88
N VAL A 200 5.53 -11.47 0.26
CA VAL A 200 4.16 -11.65 0.77
C VAL A 200 3.84 -13.14 0.93
N ASP A 201 4.13 -14.00 -0.05
CA ASP A 201 3.92 -15.46 0.09
C ASP A 201 4.65 -16.02 1.32
N LYS A 202 5.90 -15.59 1.54
CA LYS A 202 6.71 -16.02 2.68
C LYS A 202 6.11 -15.55 4.01
N LEU A 203 5.63 -14.30 4.07
CA LEU A 203 4.96 -13.77 5.26
C LEU A 203 3.66 -14.53 5.56
N ILE A 204 2.83 -14.82 4.54
CA ILE A 204 1.64 -15.67 4.67
C ILE A 204 2.02 -17.03 5.23
N SER A 205 3.00 -17.71 4.63
CA SER A 205 3.45 -19.03 5.04
C SER A 205 3.96 -19.06 6.48
N LEU A 206 4.61 -18.00 6.95
CA LEU A 206 5.09 -17.90 8.33
C LEU A 206 3.93 -17.77 9.33
N GLU A 207 2.90 -17.00 9.02
CA GLU A 207 1.75 -16.81 9.90
C GLU A 207 0.83 -18.02 9.94
N GLU A 208 0.66 -18.70 8.81
CA GLU A 208 -0.23 -19.84 8.71
C GLU A 208 0.46 -21.18 9.08
N GLN A 209 1.73 -21.12 9.48
CA GLN A 209 2.52 -22.30 9.81
C GLN A 209 1.87 -23.11 10.94
N GLY A 210 1.48 -24.34 10.62
CA GLY A 210 0.90 -25.29 11.58
C GLY A 210 -0.59 -25.09 11.88
N LEU A 211 -1.29 -24.19 11.16
CA LEU A 211 -2.71 -23.92 11.37
C LEU A 211 -3.65 -24.83 10.56
N GLY A 212 -3.10 -25.63 9.63
CA GLY A 212 -3.91 -26.44 8.71
C GLY A 212 -4.51 -25.59 7.59
N THR A 213 -5.78 -25.83 7.25
CA THR A 213 -6.50 -25.03 6.24
C THR A 213 -6.98 -23.72 6.85
N VAL A 214 -6.64 -22.60 6.21
CA VAL A 214 -7.06 -21.24 6.61
C VAL A 214 -8.14 -20.77 5.64
N GLU A 215 -9.37 -20.62 6.13
CA GLU A 215 -10.54 -20.25 5.32
C GLU A 215 -11.05 -18.83 5.63
N LYS A 216 -10.71 -18.28 6.80
CA LYS A 216 -11.11 -16.92 7.23
C LYS A 216 -10.05 -16.27 8.13
N SER A 217 -10.15 -14.96 8.31
CA SER A 217 -9.20 -14.17 9.11
C SER A 217 -9.00 -14.69 10.54
N GLN A 218 -10.05 -15.23 11.18
CA GLN A 218 -9.98 -15.71 12.56
C GLN A 218 -9.16 -16.99 12.72
N ASP A 219 -8.91 -17.72 11.64
CA ASP A 219 -8.10 -18.94 11.68
C ASP A 219 -6.62 -18.62 11.92
N VAL A 220 -6.18 -17.38 11.64
CA VAL A 220 -4.83 -16.89 11.95
C VAL A 220 -4.85 -16.08 13.25
N PRO A 221 -4.50 -16.66 14.42
CA PRO A 221 -4.59 -15.97 15.69
C PRO A 221 -3.57 -14.84 15.82
N ASP A 222 -3.82 -13.87 16.71
CA ASP A 222 -2.94 -12.71 16.92
C ASP A 222 -1.49 -13.11 17.25
N CYS A 223 -1.28 -14.19 18.01
CA CYS A 223 0.05 -14.69 18.35
C CYS A 223 0.83 -15.25 17.15
N ALA A 224 0.15 -15.61 16.06
CA ALA A 224 0.78 -16.04 14.82
C ALA A 224 1.17 -14.86 13.92
N ARG A 225 0.55 -13.69 14.12
CA ARG A 225 0.74 -12.49 13.30
C ARG A 225 2.14 -11.89 13.47
N LEU A 226 2.68 -11.40 12.35
CA LEU A 226 4.00 -10.77 12.31
C LEU A 226 3.87 -9.27 12.55
N ASN A 227 4.60 -8.76 13.53
CA ASN A 227 4.66 -7.34 13.89
C ASN A 227 5.98 -6.75 13.38
N GLU A 228 6.00 -5.44 13.10
CA GLU A 228 7.21 -4.70 12.72
C GLU A 228 8.04 -5.40 11.61
N VAL A 229 7.36 -5.84 10.55
CA VAL A 229 8.02 -6.50 9.42
C VAL A 229 8.93 -5.51 8.70
N GLN A 230 10.21 -5.85 8.60
CA GLN A 230 11.22 -5.12 7.83
C GLN A 230 11.85 -6.05 6.82
N VAL A 231 12.05 -5.56 5.60
CA VAL A 231 12.59 -6.35 4.49
C VAL A 231 13.78 -5.62 3.91
N THR A 232 14.86 -6.35 3.68
CA THR A 232 16.07 -5.84 3.02
C THR A 232 16.45 -6.79 1.91
N PHE A 233 17.00 -6.25 0.83
CA PHE A 233 17.36 -7.03 -0.36
C PHE A 233 18.84 -6.86 -0.66
N ASP A 234 19.54 -7.98 -0.77
CA ASP A 234 20.84 -8.11 -1.41
C ASP A 234 20.59 -8.56 -2.85
N ILE A 235 20.74 -7.62 -3.78
CA ILE A 235 20.47 -7.83 -5.20
C ILE A 235 21.53 -8.74 -5.82
N GLU A 236 22.80 -8.56 -5.44
CA GLU A 236 23.92 -9.34 -5.98
C GLU A 236 23.83 -10.81 -5.54
N GLY A 237 23.58 -11.03 -4.25
CA GLY A 237 23.38 -12.35 -3.67
C GLY A 237 22.01 -12.97 -3.94
N ARG A 238 21.09 -12.21 -4.58
CA ARG A 238 19.66 -12.56 -4.78
C ARG A 238 19.01 -13.10 -3.50
N LEU A 239 19.26 -12.39 -2.41
CA LEU A 239 18.87 -12.77 -1.06
C LEU A 239 18.08 -11.65 -0.40
N GLY A 240 16.89 -11.96 0.08
CA GLY A 240 16.04 -11.06 0.84
C GLY A 240 16.06 -11.49 2.29
N THR A 241 16.24 -10.55 3.20
CA THR A 241 16.19 -10.80 4.64
C THR A 241 14.95 -10.14 5.21
N ILE A 242 14.14 -10.93 5.91
CA ILE A 242 12.92 -10.49 6.58
C ILE A 242 13.18 -10.51 8.09
N TRP A 243 13.02 -9.37 8.73
CA TRP A 243 13.00 -9.22 10.18
C TRP A 243 11.57 -8.97 10.63
N TYR A 244 11.14 -9.61 11.72
CA TYR A 244 9.81 -9.42 12.26
C TYR A 244 9.77 -9.75 13.75
N LYS A 245 8.74 -9.29 14.43
CA LYS A 245 8.46 -9.60 15.84
C LYS A 245 7.20 -10.45 15.97
N ARG A 246 7.14 -11.30 17.00
CA ARG A 246 5.92 -12.01 17.41
C ARG A 246 5.60 -11.77 18.87
N ARG A 247 4.30 -11.69 19.18
CA ARG A 247 3.77 -11.73 20.55
C ARG A 247 3.67 -13.20 20.97
N LEU A 248 4.47 -13.59 21.94
CA LEU A 248 4.50 -14.91 22.55
C LEU A 248 3.91 -14.85 23.97
N GLY A 249 3.36 -15.97 24.43
CA GLY A 249 2.68 -16.04 25.73
C GLY A 249 1.20 -15.69 25.63
N SER A 250 0.47 -15.86 26.74
CA SER A 250 -0.95 -15.50 26.81
C SER A 250 -1.12 -14.19 27.59
N PRO A 251 -2.27 -13.51 27.47
CA PRO A 251 -2.58 -12.33 28.29
C PRO A 251 -2.46 -12.61 29.80
N LEU A 252 -2.61 -13.87 30.21
CA LEU A 252 -2.58 -14.31 31.61
C LEU A 252 -1.16 -14.58 32.12
N THR A 253 -0.21 -14.94 31.24
CA THR A 253 1.18 -15.28 31.61
C THR A 253 2.20 -14.20 31.28
N GLY A 254 1.72 -13.09 30.69
CA GLY A 254 2.55 -11.99 30.21
C GLY A 254 2.86 -12.13 28.72
N THR A 255 2.76 -11.02 27.97
CA THR A 255 3.12 -10.96 26.56
C THR A 255 4.62 -10.72 26.43
N LEU A 256 5.35 -11.67 25.84
CA LEU A 256 6.75 -11.51 25.48
C LEU A 256 6.85 -11.20 23.99
N ILE A 257 7.56 -10.14 23.62
CA ILE A 257 7.84 -9.82 22.21
C ILE A 257 9.24 -10.34 21.87
N ARG A 258 9.36 -11.18 20.84
CA ARG A 258 10.64 -11.66 20.32
C ARG A 258 10.82 -11.28 18.87
N GLN A 259 12.06 -10.95 18.50
CA GLN A 259 12.47 -10.69 17.12
C GLN A 259 12.98 -11.97 16.46
N PHE A 260 12.68 -12.12 15.18
CA PHE A 260 13.02 -13.24 14.32
C PHE A 260 13.64 -12.74 13.02
N LYS A 261 14.34 -13.64 12.34
CA LYS A 261 14.97 -13.41 11.05
C LYS A 261 14.69 -14.61 10.14
N ASP A 262 14.24 -14.35 8.92
CA ASP A 262 14.09 -15.35 7.86
C ASP A 262 14.68 -14.83 6.55
N HIS A 263 14.89 -15.72 5.59
CA HIS A 263 15.50 -15.39 4.31
C HIS A 263 14.62 -15.88 3.15
N ILE A 264 14.66 -15.12 2.05
CA ILE A 264 14.07 -15.50 0.78
C ILE A 264 15.13 -15.45 -0.31
N LYS A 265 15.21 -16.47 -1.14
CA LYS A 265 16.10 -16.50 -2.32
C LYS A 265 15.25 -16.42 -3.58
N TRP A 266 15.73 -15.74 -4.61
CA TRP A 266 15.03 -15.69 -5.90
C TRP A 266 15.92 -16.00 -7.07
#